data_AF-A0A9D9LYF6-F1
#
_entry.id   AF-A0A9D9LYF6-F1
#
_cell.length_a   1.000
_cell.length_b   1.000
_cell.length_c   1.000
_cell.angle_alpha   90.00
_cell.angle_beta   90.00
_cell.angle_gamma   90.00
#
_symmetry.space_group_name_H-M   'P 1'
#
loop_
_entity.id
_entity.type
_entity.pdbx_description
1 polymer ?
#
loop_
_entity_poly.entity_id
_entity_poly.type
_entity_poly.pdbx_seq_one_letter_code
_entity_poly.pdbx_strand_id
1 'polypeptide(L)' 'MPRKGPVPKRDVLPDPVYHSKTVTKFINKVMLSGKKSVAERVVYDAFETIRE' A
#
# COMPACT_ATOMS: atom_id res chain seq x y z
N MET A 1 -5.43 -15.41 14.34
CA MET A 1 -6.57 -16.05 13.65
C MET A 1 -7.61 -16.40 14.72
N PRO A 2 -8.78 -15.75 14.75
CA PRO A 2 -9.65 -15.89 15.92
C PRO A 2 -10.62 -17.06 15.77
N ARG A 3 -10.85 -17.76 16.88
CA ARG A 3 -12.04 -18.59 17.08
C ARG A 3 -13.22 -17.83 17.73
N LYS A 4 -13.01 -16.67 18.36
CA LYS A 4 -14.05 -15.72 18.85
C LYS A 4 -13.51 -14.28 18.85
N GLY A 5 -14.39 -13.29 18.64
CA GLY A 5 -14.13 -11.85 18.74
C GLY A 5 -13.60 -11.19 17.45
N PRO A 6 -13.81 -9.86 17.27
CA PRO A 6 -13.30 -9.14 16.11
C PRO A 6 -11.77 -8.91 16.21
N VAL A 7 -11.07 -9.07 15.09
CA VAL A 7 -9.63 -8.73 15.00
C VAL A 7 -9.48 -7.22 14.89
N PRO A 8 -8.60 -6.58 15.68
CA PRO A 8 -8.27 -5.18 15.49
C PRO A 8 -7.65 -4.97 14.10
N LYS A 9 -8.13 -3.96 13.37
CA LYS A 9 -7.55 -3.60 12.08
C LYS A 9 -6.15 -3.03 12.32
N ARG A 10 -5.19 -3.49 11.53
CA ARG A 10 -3.83 -2.93 11.57
C ARG A 10 -3.82 -1.56 10.92
N ASP A 11 -3.29 -0.59 11.63
CA ASP A 11 -3.01 0.73 11.08
C ASP A 11 -1.74 0.70 10.23
N VAL A 12 -1.72 1.60 9.24
CA VAL A 12 -0.61 1.78 8.32
C VAL A 12 -0.22 3.25 8.33
N LEU A 13 1.09 3.48 8.24
CA LEU A 13 1.65 4.81 8.08
C LEU A 13 1.18 5.41 6.75
N PRO A 14 0.99 6.74 6.69
CA PRO A 14 0.69 7.41 5.45
C PRO A 14 1.90 7.37 4.51
N ASP A 15 1.61 7.47 3.21
CA ASP A 15 2.62 7.48 2.16
C ASP A 15 3.54 8.71 2.27
N PRO A 16 4.85 8.59 2.02
CA PRO A 16 5.75 9.75 2.11
C PRO A 16 5.58 10.74 0.95
N VAL A 17 5.07 10.31 -0.22
CA VAL A 17 4.93 11.17 -1.40
C VAL A 17 3.55 11.82 -1.43
N TYR A 18 2.50 11.02 -1.22
CA TYR A 18 1.11 11.49 -1.32
C TYR A 18 0.45 11.75 0.04
N HIS A 19 1.15 11.51 1.16
CA HIS A 19 0.63 11.64 2.54
C HIS A 19 -0.71 10.94 2.79
N SER A 20 -1.03 9.94 1.97
CA SER A 20 -2.30 9.25 1.98
C SER A 20 -2.16 7.82 2.48
N LYS A 21 -3.00 7.45 3.46
CA LYS A 21 -3.11 6.07 3.94
C LYS A 21 -3.73 5.13 2.90
N THR A 22 -4.46 5.66 1.90
CA THR A 22 -5.09 4.82 0.86
C THR A 22 -4.05 4.32 -0.14
N VAL A 23 -3.11 5.18 -0.53
CA VAL A 23 -2.00 4.85 -1.45
C VAL A 23 -1.10 3.79 -0.82
N THR A 24 -0.72 3.95 0.45
CA THR A 24 0.10 2.93 1.15
C THR A 24 -0.62 1.57 1.24
N LYS A 25 -1.94 1.56 1.49
CA LYS A 25 -2.73 0.32 1.47
C LYS A 25 -2.77 -0.31 0.08
N PHE A 26 -2.80 0.50 -0.97
CA PHE A 26 -2.77 0.04 -2.35
C PHE A 26 -1.42 -0.60 -2.71
N ILE A 27 -0.31 0.09 -2.42
CA ILE A 27 1.05 -0.42 -2.62
C ILE A 27 1.25 -1.76 -1.89
N ASN A 28 0.80 -1.86 -0.64
CA ASN A 28 0.89 -3.11 0.14
C ASN A 28 0.10 -4.28 -0.45
N LYS A 29 -0.97 -4.01 -1.21
CA LYS A 29 -1.74 -5.05 -1.91
C LYS A 29 -1.14 -5.44 -3.26
N VAL A 30 -0.52 -4.49 -3.97
CA VAL A 30 0.20 -4.74 -5.23
C VAL A 30 1.50 -5.50 -5.00
N MET A 31 2.09 -5.35 -3.81
CA MET A 31 3.35 -5.98 -3.44
C MET A 31 3.31 -7.51 -3.54
N LEU A 32 4.13 -8.06 -4.44
CA LEU A 32 4.34 -9.49 -4.60
C LEU A 32 5.62 -9.94 -3.88
N SER A 33 5.57 -11.06 -3.17
CA SER A 33 6.71 -11.67 -2.46
C SER A 33 7.43 -10.74 -1.47
N GLY A 34 6.71 -9.77 -0.87
CA GLY A 34 7.27 -8.84 0.12
C GLY A 34 8.21 -7.77 -0.45
N LYS A 35 8.28 -7.61 -1.78
CA LYS A 35 9.18 -6.66 -2.43
C LYS A 35 8.61 -5.23 -2.43
N LYS A 36 8.71 -4.52 -1.31
CA LYS A 36 8.12 -3.18 -1.13
C LYS A 36 8.69 -2.12 -2.09
N SER A 37 10.02 -2.06 -2.22
CA SER A 37 10.66 -1.09 -3.12
C SER A 37 10.25 -1.26 -4.60
N VAL A 38 10.05 -2.51 -5.04
CA VAL A 38 9.59 -2.78 -6.41
C VAL A 38 8.13 -2.36 -6.58
N ALA A 39 7.28 -2.64 -5.59
CA ALA A 39 5.87 -2.26 -5.62
C ALA A 39 5.67 -0.74 -5.60
N GLU A 40 6.45 -0.02 -4.81
CA GLU A 40 6.43 1.45 -4.77
C GLU A 40 6.78 2.04 -6.14
N ARG A 41 7.88 1.59 -6.75
CA ARG A 41 8.30 2.06 -8.07
C ARG A 41 7.21 1.84 -9.12
N VAL A 42 6.66 0.63 -9.22
CA VAL A 42 5.61 0.32 -10.21
C VAL A 42 4.37 1.20 -10.02
N VAL A 43 3.96 1.46 -8.78
CA VAL A 43 2.77 2.29 -8.51
C VAL A 43 3.03 3.76 -8.84
N TYR A 44 4.21 4.29 -8.52
CA TYR A 44 4.56 5.67 -8.84
C TYR A 44 4.72 5.88 -10.36
N ASP A 45 5.41 4.96 -11.05
CA ASP A 45 5.54 4.99 -12.52
C ASP A 45 4.16 4.97 -13.20
N ALA A 46 3.22 4.16 -12.68
CA ALA A 46 1.85 4.10 -13.20
C ALA A 46 1.08 5.41 -12.97
N PHE A 47 1.28 6.08 -11.83
CA PHE A 47 0.66 7.38 -11.57
C PHE A 47 1.24 8.49 -12.43
N GLU A 48 2.53 8.45 -12.74
CA GLU A 48 3.13 9.37 -13.72
C GLU A 48 2.51 9.18 -15.10
N THR A 49 2.33 7.92 -15.54
CA THR A 49 1.70 7.60 -16.83
C THR A 49 0.26 8.09 -16.93
N ILE A 50 -0.53 8.03 -15.85
CA ILE A 50 -1.93 8.51 -15.83
C ILE A 50 -2.01 10.04 -15.82
N ARG A 51 -0.94 10.72 -15.39
CA ARG A 51 -0.89 12.17 -15.28
C ARG A 51 -0.65 12.85 -16.64
N GLU A 52 -0.14 12.10 -17.62
CA GLU A 52 -0.03 12.49 -19.03
C GLU A 52 -1.38 12.34 -19.77
#